data_AF-A0A529XR47-F1
#
_entry.id   AF-A0A529XR47-F1
#
_cell.length_a   1.000
_cell.length_b   1.000
_cell.length_c   1.000
_cell.angle_alpha   90.00
_cell.angle_beta   90.00
_cell.angle_gamma   90.00
#
_symmetry.space_group_name_H-M   'P 1'
#
loop_
_entity.id
_entity.type
_entity.pdbx_description
1 polymer ?
#
loop_
_entity_poly.entity_id
_entity_poly.type
_entity_poly.pdbx_seq_one_letter_code
_entity_poly.pdbx_strand_id
1 'polypeptide(L)'
;MLDAAVDGSFKGIYIQGEDILQSDPDTKHVAGGLAAMECVVVHDLFLNETANYAHVFLPGSTFLEKDGTFTNAERRINMVRKVIEPKARYADWEATQELARA
;
A
#
# COMPACT_ATOMS: atom_id res chain seq x y z
N MET A 1 -2.28 12.38 11.13
CA MET A 1 -2.84 11.00 11.02
C MET A 1 -2.24 10.12 12.10
N LEU A 2 -0.91 9.98 12.15
CA LEU A 2 -0.25 9.14 13.15
C LEU A 2 -0.47 9.64 14.58
N ASP A 3 -0.49 10.95 14.83
CA ASP A 3 -0.87 11.49 16.15
C ASP A 3 -2.28 11.04 16.54
N ALA A 4 -3.23 11.12 15.60
CA ALA A 4 -4.60 10.68 15.82
C ALA A 4 -4.72 9.17 16.07
N ALA A 5 -3.79 8.38 15.52
CA ALA A 5 -3.71 6.95 15.80
C ALA A 5 -3.16 6.68 17.20
N VAL A 6 -2.12 7.41 17.62
CA VAL A 6 -1.58 7.38 18.99
C VAL A 6 -2.64 7.82 20.00
N ASP A 7 -3.41 8.87 19.69
CA ASP A 7 -4.53 9.36 20.50
C ASP A 7 -5.77 8.43 20.45
N GLY A 8 -5.74 7.42 19.58
CA GLY A 8 -6.77 6.39 19.48
C GLY A 8 -8.04 6.79 18.71
N SER A 9 -8.06 7.93 18.03
CA SER A 9 -9.19 8.35 17.18
C SER A 9 -9.10 7.85 15.74
N PHE A 10 -7.91 7.42 15.31
CA PHE A 10 -7.66 6.85 13.98
C PHE A 10 -7.30 5.36 14.11
N LYS A 11 -8.17 4.48 13.61
CA LYS A 11 -8.12 3.03 13.92
C LYS A 11 -7.66 2.15 12.77
N GLY A 12 -7.81 2.62 11.53
CA GLY A 12 -7.65 1.78 10.35
C GLY A 12 -6.90 2.50 9.24
N ILE A 13 -6.00 1.80 8.56
CA ILE A 13 -5.29 2.31 7.40
C ILE A 13 -5.10 1.24 6.32
N TYR A 14 -5.22 1.67 5.06
CA TYR A 14 -4.88 0.90 3.88
C TYR A 14 -3.68 1.55 3.18
N ILE A 15 -2.53 0.88 3.24
CA ILE A 15 -1.25 1.37 2.72
C ILE A 15 -0.96 0.64 1.42
N GLN A 16 -0.96 1.38 0.31
CA GLN A 16 -0.76 0.82 -1.03
C GLN A 16 0.59 1.26 -1.60
N GLY A 17 1.51 0.30 -1.79
CA GLY A 17 2.78 0.49 -2.49
C GLY A 17 3.76 1.46 -1.81
N GLU A 18 3.72 1.57 -0.49
CA GLU A 18 4.57 2.48 0.30
C GLU A 18 5.09 1.80 1.57
N ASP A 19 6.30 2.14 1.98
CA ASP A 19 6.92 1.68 3.23
C ASP A 19 7.13 2.85 4.20
N ILE A 20 6.03 3.35 4.77
CA ILE A 20 6.03 4.54 5.63
C ILE A 20 6.89 4.39 6.89
N LEU A 21 7.12 3.18 7.40
CA LEU A 21 8.00 3.02 8.56
C LEU A 21 9.45 3.39 8.25
N GLN A 22 9.91 3.08 7.04
CA GLN A 22 11.30 3.32 6.62
C GLN A 22 11.47 4.65 5.86
N SER A 23 10.44 5.10 5.13
CA SER A 23 10.50 6.31 4.29
C SER A 23 10.12 7.60 5.02
N ASP A 24 9.22 7.54 6.02
CA ASP A 24 8.78 8.74 6.75
C ASP A 24 9.73 9.12 7.91
N PRO A 25 9.82 10.42 8.25
CA PRO A 25 10.63 10.89 9.37
C PRO A 25 10.03 10.47 10.71
N ASP A 26 10.88 10.44 11.74
CA ASP A 26 10.54 10.04 13.12
C ASP A 26 9.94 8.63 13.20
N THR A 27 10.79 7.65 12.91
CA THR A 27 10.43 6.22 12.86
C THR A 27 9.81 5.71 14.15
N LYS A 28 10.15 6.30 15.31
CA LYS A 28 9.52 5.93 16.61
C LYS A 28 8.07 6.38 16.67
N HIS A 29 7.79 7.59 16.21
CA HIS A 29 6.42 8.09 16.15
C HIS A 29 5.59 7.30 15.14
N VAL A 30 6.14 7.01 13.96
CA VAL A 30 5.47 6.18 12.94
C VAL A 30 5.15 4.78 13.49
N ALA A 31 6.13 4.11 14.09
CA ALA A 31 5.94 2.81 14.72
C ALA A 31 4.86 2.86 15.82
N GLY A 32 4.86 3.91 16.66
CA GLY A 32 3.84 4.11 17.69
C GLY A 32 2.43 4.26 17.10
N GLY A 33 2.29 5.06 16.03
CA GLY A 33 1.02 5.22 15.33
C GLY A 33 0.54 3.92 14.68
N LEU A 34 1.42 3.20 13.99
CA LEU A 34 1.10 1.91 13.37
C LEU A 34 0.69 0.84 14.40
N ALA A 35 1.40 0.74 15.52
CA ALA A 35 1.10 -0.20 16.59
C ALA A 35 -0.21 0.11 17.35
N ALA A 36 -0.64 1.38 17.36
CA ALA A 36 -1.86 1.81 18.05
C ALA A 36 -3.14 1.57 17.23
N MET A 37 -3.03 1.33 15.92
CA MET A 37 -4.17 1.06 15.05
C MET A 37 -4.71 -0.36 15.22
N GLU A 38 -6.02 -0.53 15.05
CA GLU A 38 -6.72 -1.82 15.14
C GLU A 38 -6.67 -2.60 13.82
N CYS A 39 -6.47 -1.90 12.70
CA CYS A 39 -6.36 -2.54 11.40
C CYS A 39 -5.36 -1.80 10.50
N VAL A 40 -4.26 -2.47 10.20
CA VAL A 40 -3.24 -1.98 9.27
C VAL A 40 -3.20 -2.96 8.11
N VAL A 41 -3.64 -2.51 6.93
CA VAL A 41 -3.63 -3.30 5.70
C VAL A 41 -2.47 -2.82 4.83
N VAL A 42 -1.59 -3.73 4.45
CA VAL A 42 -0.49 -3.45 3.51
C VAL A 42 -0.79 -4.12 2.17
N HIS A 43 -0.68 -3.36 1.09
CA HIS A 43 -0.80 -3.84 -0.29
C HIS A 43 0.51 -3.57 -1.04
N ASP A 44 1.35 -4.60 -1.12
CA ASP A 44 2.69 -4.50 -1.69
C ASP A 44 3.16 -5.84 -2.29
N LEU A 45 4.27 -5.81 -3.02
CA LEU A 45 4.92 -6.97 -3.64
C LEU A 45 5.65 -7.85 -2.63
N PHE A 46 6.23 -7.24 -1.60
CA PHE A 46 7.09 -7.90 -0.63
C PHE A 46 6.73 -7.48 0.79
N LEU A 47 7.12 -8.31 1.76
CA LEU A 47 7.09 -7.90 3.16
C LEU A 47 8.13 -6.79 3.37
N ASN A 48 7.65 -5.57 3.62
CA ASN A 48 8.44 -4.38 3.88
C ASN A 48 8.48 -4.06 5.39
N GLU A 49 9.16 -2.98 5.80
CA GLU A 49 9.30 -2.67 7.23
C GLU A 49 7.95 -2.31 7.87
N THR A 50 7.08 -1.64 7.12
CA THR A 50 5.70 -1.35 7.51
C THR A 50 4.87 -2.62 7.76
N ALA A 51 5.12 -3.70 7.02
CA ALA A 51 4.42 -4.97 7.17
C ALA A 51 4.65 -5.65 8.53
N ASN A 52 5.68 -5.27 9.29
CA ASN A 52 5.91 -5.74 10.65
C ASN A 52 4.78 -5.32 11.64
N TYR A 53 3.99 -4.32 11.28
CA TYR A 53 2.84 -3.82 12.05
C TYR A 53 1.50 -4.12 11.37
N ALA A 54 1.52 -4.85 10.25
CA ALA A 54 0.32 -5.14 9.47
C ALA A 54 -0.52 -6.25 10.10
N HIS A 55 -1.84 -6.09 10.00
CA HIS A 55 -2.84 -7.10 10.37
C HIS A 55 -3.29 -7.90 9.14
N VAL A 56 -3.22 -7.29 7.96
CA VAL A 56 -3.60 -7.91 6.68
C VAL A 56 -2.54 -7.54 5.64
N PHE A 57 -2.18 -8.51 4.81
CA PHE A 57 -1.31 -8.31 3.66
C PHE A 57 -2.05 -8.72 2.38
N LEU A 58 -2.19 -7.79 1.44
CA LEU A 58 -2.72 -8.01 0.10
C LEU A 58 -1.55 -8.04 -0.90
N PRO A 59 -1.37 -9.12 -1.68
CA PRO A 59 -0.30 -9.17 -2.67
C PRO A 59 -0.53 -8.18 -3.82
N GLY A 60 0.48 -7.36 -4.11
CA GLY A 60 0.48 -6.43 -5.24
C GLY A 60 0.91 -7.07 -6.56
N SER A 61 0.88 -6.25 -7.60
CA SER A 61 1.34 -6.55 -8.96
C SER A 61 2.42 -5.57 -9.42
N THR A 62 3.36 -6.05 -10.23
CA THR A 62 4.45 -5.26 -10.82
C THR A 62 3.95 -4.48 -12.03
N PHE A 63 4.71 -3.49 -12.49
CA PHE A 63 4.36 -2.75 -13.71
C PHE A 63 4.30 -3.64 -14.98
N LEU A 64 4.94 -4.82 -14.95
CA LEU A 64 4.89 -5.80 -16.05
C LEU A 64 3.56 -6.57 -16.09
N GLU A 65 2.86 -6.62 -14.95
CA GLU A 65 1.58 -7.30 -14.77
C GLU A 65 0.38 -6.34 -14.93
N LYS A 66 0.63 -5.03 -14.89
CA LYS A 66 -0.37 -3.96 -14.97
C LYS A 66 -0.63 -3.48 -16.40
N ASP A 67 -1.82 -2.97 -16.63
CA ASP A 67 -2.19 -2.20 -17.82
C ASP A 67 -2.72 -0.83 -17.38
N GLY A 68 -2.21 0.25 -17.99
CA GLY A 68 -2.58 1.60 -17.58
C GLY A 68 -1.57 2.66 -18.00
N THR A 69 -1.36 3.66 -17.14
CA THR A 69 -0.51 4.81 -17.44
C THR A 69 0.31 5.29 -16.25
N PHE A 70 1.51 5.82 -16.51
CA PHE A 70 2.28 6.62 -15.56
C PHE A 70 2.43 8.06 -16.06
N THR A 71 2.17 9.03 -15.18
CA THR A 71 2.44 10.44 -15.42
C THR A 71 3.81 10.80 -14.85
N ASN A 72 4.74 11.26 -15.69
CA ASN A 72 6.10 11.59 -15.25
C ASN A 72 6.25 13.07 -14.83
N ALA A 73 7.46 13.45 -14.41
CA ALA A 73 7.78 14.78 -13.91
C ALA A 73 7.55 15.92 -14.93
N GLU A 74 7.66 15.64 -16.23
CA GLU A 74 7.36 16.62 -17.30
C GLU A 74 5.88 16.61 -17.72
N ARG A 75 5.00 15.95 -16.93
CA ARG A 75 3.56 15.80 -17.16
C ARG A 75 3.20 14.94 -18.38
N ARG A 76 4.12 14.13 -18.89
CA ARG A 76 3.83 13.18 -19.97
C ARG A 76 3.10 11.95 -19.41
N ILE A 77 1.99 11.61 -20.05
CA ILE A 77 1.26 10.37 -19.82
C ILE A 77 1.89 9.27 -20.67
N ASN A 78 2.50 8.29 -20.04
CA ASN A 78 3.16 7.16 -20.69
C ASN A 78 2.32 5.89 -20.51
N MET A 79 2.14 5.13 -21.58
CA MET A 79 1.41 3.86 -21.53
C MET A 79 2.26 2.76 -20.88
N VAL A 80 1.69 2.09 -19.88
CA VAL A 80 2.16 0.83 -19.31
C VAL A 80 1.30 -0.27 -19.91
N ARG A 81 1.93 -1.31 -20.47
CA ARG A 81 1.23 -2.45 -21.07
C ARG A 81 1.54 -3.72 -20.31
N LYS A 82 0.51 -4.52 -20.08
CA LYS A 82 0.67 -5.85 -19.51
C LYS A 82 1.50 -6.73 -20.45
N VAL A 83 2.56 -7.35 -19.92
CA VAL A 83 3.40 -8.29 -20.66
C VAL A 83 3.38 -9.70 -20.06
N ILE A 84 2.99 -9.83 -18.80
CA ILE A 84 2.78 -11.11 -18.11
C ILE A 84 1.49 -11.07 -17.30
N GLU A 85 0.88 -12.22 -17.03
CA GLU A 85 -0.30 -12.30 -16.15
C GLU A 85 0.09 -12.07 -14.68
N PRO A 86 -0.76 -11.41 -13.86
CA PRO A 86 -0.51 -11.23 -12.44
C PRO A 86 -0.29 -12.57 -11.73
N LYS A 87 0.86 -12.74 -11.08
CA LYS A 87 1.16 -13.94 -10.29
C LYS A 87 0.27 -14.07 -9.06
N ALA A 88 -0.15 -12.93 -8.53
CA ALA A 88 -1.01 -12.78 -7.36
C ALA A 88 -2.52 -12.85 -7.68
N ARG A 89 -2.90 -13.40 -8.84
CA ARG A 89 -4.28 -13.47 -9.37
C ARG A 89 -4.89 -12.14 -9.81
N TYR A 90 -4.63 -11.05 -9.09
CA TYR A 90 -5.21 -9.73 -9.35
C TYR A 90 -4.13 -8.69 -9.65
N ALA A 91 -4.43 -7.76 -10.55
CA ALA A 91 -3.76 -6.47 -10.58
C ALA A 91 -4.25 -5.60 -9.40
N ASP A 92 -3.47 -4.58 -9.02
CA ASP A 92 -3.77 -3.82 -7.80
C ASP A 92 -5.17 -3.19 -7.81
N TRP A 93 -5.62 -2.67 -8.95
CA TRP A 93 -6.93 -2.05 -9.09
C TRP A 93 -8.07 -3.06 -8.97
N GLU A 94 -7.86 -4.30 -9.38
CA GLU A 94 -8.83 -5.39 -9.20
C GLU A 94 -8.93 -5.74 -7.72
N ALA A 95 -7.79 -5.87 -7.02
CA ALA A 95 -7.77 -6.11 -5.58
C ALA A 95 -8.49 -4.99 -4.80
N THR A 96 -8.30 -3.72 -5.20
CA THR A 96 -9.04 -2.60 -4.62
C THR A 96 -10.55 -2.68 -4.90
N GLN A 97 -10.96 -3.09 -6.10
CA GLN A 97 -12.38 -3.29 -6.42
C GLN A 97 -13.00 -4.44 -5.61
N GLU A 98 -12.29 -5.55 -5.46
CA GLU A 98 -12.75 -6.69 -4.67
C GLU A 98 -12.91 -6.31 -3.19
N LEU A 99 -11.96 -5.55 -2.64
CA LEU A 99 -12.09 -5.00 -1.28
C LEU A 99 -13.31 -4.09 -1.14
N ALA A 100 -13.60 -3.25 -2.14
CA ALA A 100 -14.74 -2.33 -2.11
C ALA A 100 -16.10 -3.02 -2.29
N ARG A 101 -16.15 -4.21 -2.89
CA ARG A 101 -17.37 -4.99 -3.12
C ARG A 101 -17.74 -5.92 -1.97
N ALA A 102 -16.77 -6.29 -1.14
CA ALA A 102 -16.94 -7.18 0.01
C ALA A 102 -17.82 -6.55 1.10
#